data_AF-A0A522US98-F1
#
_entry.id   AF-A0A522US98-F1
#
_cell.length_a   1.000
_cell.length_b   1.000
_cell.length_c   1.000
_cell.angle_alpha   90.00
_cell.angle_beta   90.00
_cell.angle_gamma   90.00
#
_symmetry.space_group_name_H-M   'P 1'
#
loop_
_entity.id
_entity.type
_entity.pdbx_description
1 polymer ?
#
loop_
_entity_poly.entity_id
_entity_poly.type
_entity_poly.pdbx_seq_one_letter_code
_entity_poly.pdbx_strand_id
1 'polypeptide(L)'
;MDEKHILNLNPQKVIRCLGPILPAAEIDKVKEVLRANIQQMLRLGLTHLRFAERAAGPSSWRQRVSRGYYCAYCTSRAVRLAINGHYSQDIGDHKKIGDLPSDFPSKATWEDFLMKFKADRNLADYDHTVSEKALELGSNIYMEKAGAFYQTARKYLIEKGAIR
;
A
#
# COMPACT_ATOMS: atom_id res chain seq x y z
N MET A 1 6.19 18.00 5.26
CA MET A 1 7.33 17.10 5.54
C MET A 1 8.56 17.98 5.61
N ASP A 2 9.49 17.74 6.54
CA ASP A 2 10.77 18.47 6.56
C ASP A 2 11.44 18.35 5.18
N GLU A 3 11.97 19.44 4.66
CA GLU A 3 12.65 19.51 3.36
C GLU A 3 13.81 18.50 3.28
N LYS A 4 14.44 18.19 4.41
CA LYS A 4 15.57 17.24 4.51
C LYS A 4 15.15 15.79 4.78
N HIS A 5 13.86 15.47 4.72
CA HIS A 5 13.39 14.12 5.02
C HIS A 5 13.76 13.12 3.91
N ILE A 6 14.19 11.91 4.27
CA ILE A 6 14.69 10.91 3.32
C ILE A 6 13.67 10.47 2.25
N LEU A 7 12.37 10.65 2.52
CA LEU A 7 11.29 10.35 1.57
C LEU A 7 11.13 11.39 0.45
N ASN A 8 11.78 12.56 0.58
CA ASN A 8 11.93 13.50 -0.55
C ASN A 8 12.98 13.00 -1.55
N LEU A 9 13.75 11.98 -1.18
CA LEU A 9 14.69 11.26 -2.03
C LEU A 9 14.18 9.84 -2.29
N ASN A 10 15.00 9.02 -2.96
CA ASN A 10 14.80 7.57 -3.01
C ASN A 10 15.70 6.90 -1.95
N PRO A 11 15.16 6.44 -0.81
CA PRO A 11 15.97 5.90 0.29
C PRO A 11 16.82 4.69 -0.11
N GLN A 12 16.33 3.84 -1.00
CA GLN A 12 17.09 2.69 -1.47
C GLN A 12 18.29 3.09 -2.33
N LYS A 13 18.12 4.12 -3.16
CA LYS A 13 19.23 4.72 -3.91
C LYS A 13 20.24 5.38 -2.98
N VAL A 14 19.78 6.08 -1.94
CA VAL A 14 20.65 6.70 -0.92
C VAL A 14 21.50 5.62 -0.22
N ILE A 15 20.88 4.56 0.29
CA ILE A 15 21.57 3.45 0.96
C ILE A 15 22.61 2.82 0.01
N ARG A 16 22.23 2.55 -1.24
CA ARG A 16 23.13 1.92 -2.23
C ARG A 16 24.32 2.81 -2.59
N CYS A 17 24.09 4.10 -2.81
CA CYS A 17 25.14 5.02 -3.26
C CYS A 17 26.08 5.46 -2.13
N LEU A 18 25.54 5.68 -0.92
CA LEU A 18 26.34 6.13 0.22
C LEU A 18 26.89 4.99 1.07
N GLY A 19 26.36 3.77 0.92
CA GLY A 19 26.79 2.58 1.66
C GLY A 19 28.29 2.31 1.63
N PRO A 20 28.97 2.43 0.48
CA PRO A 20 30.43 2.26 0.40
C PRO A 20 31.26 3.43 0.95
N ILE A 21 30.63 4.59 1.17
CA ILE A 21 31.32 5.84 1.52
C ILE A 21 31.17 6.15 3.01
N LEU A 22 29.98 5.91 3.56
CA LEU A 22 29.66 6.23 4.95
C LEU A 22 29.87 5.02 5.87
N PRO A 23 30.18 5.24 7.15
CA PRO A 23 30.18 4.18 8.15
C PRO A 23 28.83 3.46 8.21
N ALA A 24 28.86 2.15 8.48
CA ALA A 24 27.65 1.32 8.57
C ALA A 24 26.61 1.90 9.53
N ALA A 25 27.05 2.48 10.66
CA ALA A 25 26.19 3.11 11.64
C ALA A 25 25.36 4.29 11.07
N GLU A 26 25.90 5.07 10.13
CA GLU A 26 25.17 6.17 9.50
C GLU A 26 24.13 5.66 8.49
N ILE A 27 24.46 4.59 7.76
CA ILE A 27 23.53 3.93 6.85
C ILE A 27 22.38 3.27 7.62
N ASP A 28 22.66 2.72 8.80
CA ASP A 28 21.65 2.08 9.62
C ASP A 28 20.61 3.08 10.15
N LYS A 29 20.98 4.35 10.41
CA LYS A 29 20.02 5.43 10.70
C LYS A 29 19.05 5.65 9.54
N VAL A 30 19.52 5.64 8.29
CA VAL A 30 18.66 5.78 7.11
C VAL A 30 17.71 4.59 6.99
N LYS A 31 18.21 3.36 7.20
CA LYS A 31 17.39 2.14 7.20
C LYS A 31 16.33 2.17 8.31
N GLU A 32 16.65 2.72 9.48
CA GLU A 32 15.72 2.84 10.59
C GLU A 32 14.56 3.79 10.25
N VAL A 33 14.85 4.97 9.72
CA VAL A 33 13.81 5.92 9.28
C VAL A 33 12.96 5.31 8.15
N LEU A 34 13.59 4.61 7.20
CA LEU A 34 12.87 3.89 6.15
C LEU A 34 11.91 2.84 6.73
N ARG A 35 12.40 1.99 7.64
CA ARG A 35 11.60 0.97 8.33
C ARG A 35 10.42 1.58 9.09
N ALA A 36 10.66 2.66 9.83
CA ALA A 36 9.62 3.35 10.57
C ALA A 36 8.51 3.88 9.65
N ASN A 37 8.85 4.39 8.46
CA ASN A 37 7.87 4.86 7.48
C ASN A 37 7.09 3.72 6.83
N ILE A 38 7.73 2.60 6.50
CA ILE A 38 7.06 1.39 5.99
C ILE A 38 6.04 0.88 7.02
N GLN A 39 6.43 0.78 8.29
CA GLN A 39 5.54 0.36 9.37
C GLN A 39 4.38 1.34 9.61
N GLN A 40 4.61 2.64 9.48
CA GLN A 40 3.54 3.65 9.56
C GLN A 40 2.52 3.49 8.43
N MET A 41 2.96 3.23 7.18
CA MET A 41 2.05 2.99 6.07
C MET A 41 1.22 1.72 6.24
N LEU A 42 1.83 0.62 6.71
CA LEU A 42 1.09 -0.60 7.02
C LEU A 42 0.05 -0.37 8.12
N ARG A 43 0.42 0.35 9.20
CA ARG A 43 -0.53 0.70 10.28
C ARG A 43 -1.69 1.54 9.76
N LEU A 44 -1.43 2.52 8.91
CA LEU A 44 -2.48 3.33 8.29
C LEU A 44 -3.40 2.47 7.42
N GLY A 45 -2.83 1.59 6.59
CA GLY A 45 -3.60 0.67 5.76
C GLY A 45 -4.50 -0.26 6.60
N LEU A 46 -3.97 -0.82 7.69
CA LEU A 46 -4.75 -1.64 8.61
C LEU A 46 -5.87 -0.87 9.30
N THR A 47 -5.65 0.40 9.66
CA THR A 47 -6.69 1.27 10.22
C THR A 47 -7.83 1.47 9.22
N HIS A 48 -7.52 1.66 7.93
CA HIS A 48 -8.54 1.76 6.89
C HIS A 48 -9.33 0.45 6.70
N LEU A 49 -8.66 -0.71 6.73
CA LEU A 49 -9.34 -2.00 6.65
C LEU A 49 -10.31 -2.20 7.82
N ARG A 50 -9.84 -1.96 9.06
CA ARG A 50 -10.67 -2.09 10.26
C ARG A 50 -11.88 -1.16 10.24
N PHE A 51 -11.71 0.05 9.71
CA PHE A 51 -12.83 0.96 9.50
C PHE A 51 -13.83 0.37 8.49
N ALA A 52 -13.33 -0.11 7.35
CA ALA A 52 -14.15 -0.71 6.30
C ALA A 52 -14.95 -1.92 6.80
N GLU A 53 -14.30 -2.81 7.58
CA GLU A 53 -14.95 -4.00 8.15
C GLU A 53 -16.06 -3.66 9.14
N ARG A 54 -15.95 -2.52 9.85
CA ARG A 54 -16.95 -2.05 10.81
C ARG A 54 -18.08 -1.24 10.19
N ALA A 55 -17.97 -0.86 8.91
CA ALA A 55 -18.99 -0.08 8.24
C ALA A 55 -20.23 -0.93 7.98
N ALA A 56 -21.30 -0.68 8.74
CA ALA A 56 -22.55 -1.45 8.69
C ALA A 56 -23.68 -0.74 7.94
N GLY A 57 -24.64 -1.52 7.45
CA GLY A 57 -25.86 -1.03 6.77
C GLY A 57 -25.81 -1.13 5.24
N PRO A 58 -26.98 -1.11 4.58
CA PRO A 58 -27.09 -1.39 3.13
C PRO A 58 -26.38 -0.35 2.25
N SER A 59 -26.20 0.87 2.74
CA SER A 59 -25.49 1.94 2.02
C SER A 59 -23.98 2.01 2.32
N SER A 60 -23.47 1.14 3.20
CA SER A 60 -22.07 1.20 3.63
C SER A 60 -21.09 0.66 2.59
N TRP A 61 -21.56 -0.08 1.59
CA TRP A 61 -20.72 -0.72 0.57
C TRP A 61 -19.73 0.26 -0.07
N ARG A 62 -20.13 1.51 -0.30
CA ARG A 62 -19.24 2.57 -0.83
C ARG A 62 -18.06 2.82 0.09
N GLN A 63 -18.33 3.00 1.39
CA GLN A 63 -17.30 3.21 2.39
C GLN A 63 -16.42 1.98 2.55
N ARG A 64 -17.00 0.78 2.45
CA ARG A 64 -16.25 -0.48 2.50
C ARG A 64 -15.26 -0.55 1.35
N VAL A 65 -15.71 -0.42 0.10
CA VAL A 65 -14.86 -0.44 -1.09
C VAL A 65 -13.80 0.66 -1.03
N SER A 66 -14.20 1.89 -0.72
CA SER A 66 -13.28 3.03 -0.62
C SER A 66 -12.17 2.79 0.41
N ARG A 67 -12.54 2.44 1.65
CA ARG A 67 -11.58 2.27 2.75
C ARG A 67 -10.77 0.99 2.62
N GLY A 68 -11.36 -0.10 2.15
CA GLY A 68 -10.63 -1.32 1.81
C GLY A 68 -9.60 -1.08 0.70
N TYR A 69 -9.94 -0.27 -0.31
CA TYR A 69 -8.98 0.12 -1.34
C TYR A 69 -7.81 0.92 -0.75
N TYR A 70 -8.08 1.87 0.15
CA TYR A 70 -7.02 2.61 0.83
C TYR A 70 -6.11 1.70 1.68
N CYS A 71 -6.64 0.62 2.28
CA CYS A 71 -5.79 -0.41 2.88
C CYS A 71 -4.83 -1.02 1.86
N ALA A 72 -5.34 -1.49 0.74
CA ALA A 72 -4.55 -2.13 -0.30
C ALA A 72 -3.52 -1.15 -0.91
N TYR A 73 -3.90 0.10 -1.12
CA TYR A 73 -3.03 1.15 -1.63
C TYR A 73 -1.88 1.49 -0.68
N CYS A 74 -2.17 1.72 0.61
CA CYS A 74 -1.13 1.97 1.62
C CYS A 74 -0.17 0.79 1.74
N THR A 75 -0.70 -0.44 1.68
CA THR A 75 0.08 -1.68 1.70
C THR A 75 1.00 -1.78 0.47
N SER A 76 0.48 -1.57 -0.73
CA SER A 76 1.28 -1.56 -1.97
C SER A 76 2.37 -0.50 -1.93
N ARG A 77 2.06 0.71 -1.43
CA ARG A 77 3.05 1.77 -1.23
C ARG A 77 4.15 1.37 -0.25
N ALA A 78 3.81 0.70 0.85
CA ALA A 78 4.79 0.20 1.81
C ALA A 78 5.76 -0.79 1.13
N VAL A 79 5.24 -1.69 0.28
CA VAL A 79 6.05 -2.62 -0.52
C VAL A 79 6.96 -1.89 -1.51
N ARG A 80 6.41 -0.97 -2.32
CA ARG A 80 7.18 -0.20 -3.31
C ARG A 80 8.25 0.68 -2.68
N LEU A 81 7.96 1.28 -1.52
CA LEU A 81 8.95 2.04 -0.75
C LEU A 81 10.05 1.12 -0.23
N ALA A 82 9.68 -0.03 0.33
CA ALA A 82 10.64 -0.97 0.92
C ALA A 82 11.63 -1.51 -0.12
N ILE A 83 11.18 -1.85 -1.33
CA ILE A 83 12.03 -2.52 -2.31
C ILE A 83 12.67 -1.53 -3.29
N ASN A 84 11.89 -0.57 -3.81
CA ASN A 84 12.33 0.32 -4.88
C ASN A 84 12.68 1.73 -4.36
N GLY A 85 12.41 2.02 -3.08
CA GLY A 85 12.57 3.35 -2.51
C GLY A 85 11.57 4.39 -3.06
N HIS A 86 10.50 3.94 -3.73
CA HIS A 86 9.53 4.84 -4.34
C HIS A 86 8.52 5.35 -3.30
N TYR A 87 8.42 6.67 -3.19
CA TYR A 87 7.42 7.36 -2.38
C TYR A 87 6.87 8.55 -3.17
N SER A 88 5.54 8.71 -3.18
CA SER A 88 4.89 9.88 -3.76
C SER A 88 3.57 10.16 -3.04
N GLN A 89 3.22 11.44 -2.91
CA GLN A 89 1.90 11.90 -2.46
C GLN A 89 1.03 12.39 -3.63
N ASP A 90 1.54 12.34 -4.86
CA ASP A 90 0.83 12.76 -6.06
C ASP A 90 -0.40 11.86 -6.33
N ILE A 91 -1.47 12.48 -6.83
CA ILE A 91 -2.73 11.78 -7.12
C ILE A 91 -2.57 10.70 -8.20
N GLY A 92 -1.61 10.86 -9.10
CA GLY A 92 -1.23 9.91 -10.12
C GLY A 92 -0.58 8.64 -9.58
N ASP A 93 -0.08 8.63 -8.33
CA ASP A 93 0.54 7.43 -7.74
C ASP A 93 -0.46 6.27 -7.57
N HIS A 94 -1.76 6.56 -7.52
CA HIS A 94 -2.80 5.54 -7.55
C HIS A 94 -2.72 4.63 -8.79
N LYS A 95 -2.18 5.12 -9.92
CA LYS A 95 -1.96 4.29 -11.13
C LYS A 95 -0.92 3.20 -10.93
N LYS A 96 -0.04 3.34 -9.94
CA LYS A 96 1.06 2.43 -9.62
C LYS A 96 0.71 1.42 -8.53
N ILE A 97 -0.56 1.31 -8.15
CA ILE A 97 -0.98 0.39 -7.08
C ILE A 97 -0.59 -1.06 -7.39
N GLY A 98 -0.63 -1.44 -8.67
CA GLY A 98 -0.20 -2.74 -9.16
C GLY A 98 1.31 -2.87 -9.35
N ASP A 99 2.14 -1.84 -9.21
CA ASP A 99 3.58 -1.92 -9.55
C ASP A 99 4.39 -2.68 -8.48
N LEU A 100 4.10 -3.96 -8.30
CA LEU A 100 4.70 -4.82 -7.28
C LEU A 100 6.09 -5.34 -7.74
N PRO A 101 7.02 -5.60 -6.79
CA PRO A 101 8.31 -6.22 -7.08
C PRO A 101 8.16 -7.50 -7.89
N SER A 102 9.11 -7.79 -8.80
CA SER A 102 9.08 -8.96 -9.68
C SER A 102 9.02 -10.29 -8.93
N ASP A 103 9.54 -10.34 -7.71
CA ASP A 103 9.57 -11.50 -6.84
C ASP A 103 8.45 -11.50 -5.78
N PHE A 104 7.46 -10.63 -5.91
CA PHE A 104 6.30 -10.62 -5.02
C PHE A 104 5.44 -11.88 -5.23
N PRO A 105 5.01 -12.57 -4.17
CA PRO A 105 4.25 -13.81 -4.28
C PRO A 105 2.93 -13.60 -5.02
N SER A 106 2.68 -14.42 -6.05
CA SER A 106 1.48 -14.33 -6.91
C SER A 106 1.27 -12.92 -7.48
N LYS A 107 2.37 -12.25 -7.85
CA LYS A 107 2.39 -10.87 -8.37
C LYS A 107 1.22 -10.59 -9.32
N ALA A 108 1.15 -11.29 -10.46
CA ALA A 108 0.14 -11.04 -11.49
C ALA A 108 -1.30 -11.09 -10.96
N THR A 109 -1.60 -12.01 -10.04
CA THR A 109 -2.92 -12.11 -9.39
C THR A 109 -3.23 -10.87 -8.55
N TRP A 110 -2.24 -10.37 -7.81
CA TRP A 110 -2.43 -9.16 -7.01
C TRP A 110 -2.49 -7.90 -7.86
N GLU A 111 -1.69 -7.81 -8.94
CA GLU A 111 -1.76 -6.67 -9.87
C GLU A 111 -3.16 -6.55 -10.48
N ASP A 112 -3.71 -7.65 -11.00
CA ASP A 112 -5.08 -7.70 -11.53
C ASP A 112 -6.10 -7.26 -10.48
N PHE A 113 -6.06 -7.85 -9.30
CA PHE A 113 -6.95 -7.51 -8.18
C PHE A 113 -6.88 -6.02 -7.82
N LEU A 114 -5.68 -5.46 -7.65
CA LEU A 114 -5.49 -4.08 -7.22
C LEU A 114 -5.97 -3.07 -8.28
N MET A 115 -5.80 -3.41 -9.56
CA MET A 115 -6.28 -2.58 -10.66
C MET A 115 -7.81 -2.56 -10.73
N LYS A 116 -8.46 -3.73 -10.55
CA LYS A 116 -9.92 -3.82 -10.45
C LYS A 116 -10.45 -3.07 -9.25
N PHE A 117 -9.83 -3.27 -8.09
CA PHE A 117 -10.22 -2.58 -6.86
C PHE A 117 -10.12 -1.05 -7.00
N LYS A 118 -9.11 -0.55 -7.71
CA LYS A 118 -9.00 0.88 -8.03
C LYS A 118 -10.16 1.37 -8.90
N ALA A 119 -10.54 0.61 -9.92
CA ALA A 119 -11.64 0.97 -10.82
C ALA A 119 -12.98 1.01 -10.06
N ASP A 120 -13.27 -0.04 -9.29
CA ASP A 120 -14.47 -0.15 -8.47
C ASP A 120 -14.52 0.89 -7.34
N ARG A 121 -13.37 1.26 -6.79
CA ARG A 121 -13.29 2.38 -5.85
C ARG A 121 -13.71 3.69 -6.50
N ASN A 122 -13.38 3.94 -7.76
CA ASN A 122 -13.85 5.15 -8.45
C ASN A 122 -15.37 5.15 -8.61
N LEU A 123 -15.98 4.00 -8.92
CA LEU A 123 -17.44 3.87 -8.95
C LEU A 123 -18.05 4.16 -7.58
N ALA A 124 -17.47 3.57 -6.53
CA ALA A 124 -17.92 3.75 -5.15
C ALA A 124 -17.80 5.21 -4.65
N ASP A 125 -16.72 5.91 -5.01
CA ASP A 125 -16.44 7.27 -4.53
C ASP A 125 -17.17 8.36 -5.33
N TYR A 126 -17.32 8.19 -6.64
CA TYR A 126 -17.68 9.32 -7.53
C TYR A 126 -19.00 9.14 -8.29
N ASP A 127 -19.41 7.90 -8.59
CA ASP A 127 -20.64 7.67 -9.32
C ASP A 127 -21.80 7.45 -8.35
N HIS A 128 -22.65 8.46 -8.15
CA HIS A 128 -23.80 8.39 -7.23
C HIS A 128 -24.97 7.57 -7.78
N THR A 129 -24.96 7.20 -9.07
CA THR A 129 -26.06 6.50 -9.73
C THR A 129 -25.97 4.98 -9.61
N VAL A 130 -24.78 4.46 -9.29
CA VAL A 130 -24.56 3.01 -9.17
C VAL A 130 -24.92 2.45 -7.80
N SER A 131 -25.14 1.13 -7.77
CA SER A 131 -25.27 0.31 -6.56
C SER A 131 -24.15 -0.71 -6.48
N GLU A 132 -24.05 -1.45 -5.38
CA GLU A 132 -23.04 -2.50 -5.19
C GLU A 132 -23.04 -3.56 -6.31
N LYS A 133 -24.19 -3.77 -6.97
CA LYS A 133 -24.30 -4.73 -8.09
C LYS A 133 -23.49 -4.35 -9.32
N ALA A 134 -23.05 -3.10 -9.43
CA ALA A 134 -22.21 -2.63 -10.54
C ALA A 134 -20.73 -2.94 -10.32
N LEU A 135 -20.34 -3.37 -9.12
CA LEU A 135 -18.97 -3.75 -8.82
C LEU A 135 -18.59 -5.05 -9.53
N GLU A 136 -17.33 -5.14 -9.96
CA GLU A 136 -16.76 -6.38 -10.46
C GLU A 136 -16.66 -7.43 -9.34
N LEU A 137 -16.36 -7.01 -8.11
CA LEU A 137 -16.41 -7.86 -6.92
C LEU A 137 -17.28 -7.22 -5.82
N GLY A 138 -18.10 -8.04 -5.15
CA GLY A 138 -18.89 -7.56 -4.01
C GLY A 138 -18.01 -7.00 -2.88
N SER A 139 -18.53 -6.04 -2.11
CA SER A 139 -17.74 -5.34 -1.09
C SER A 139 -17.17 -6.28 -0.02
N ASN A 140 -17.87 -7.37 0.32
CA ASN A 140 -17.36 -8.43 1.20
C ASN A 140 -16.08 -9.08 0.65
N ILE A 141 -16.09 -9.48 -0.63
CA ILE A 141 -14.96 -10.12 -1.30
C ILE A 141 -13.78 -9.16 -1.35
N TYR A 142 -14.04 -7.87 -1.59
CA TYR A 142 -12.99 -6.85 -1.53
C TYR A 142 -12.34 -6.77 -0.14
N MET A 143 -13.11 -6.85 0.95
CA MET A 143 -12.54 -6.79 2.31
C MET A 143 -11.67 -8.02 2.60
N GLU A 144 -12.16 -9.20 2.25
CA GLU A 144 -11.42 -10.46 2.40
C GLU A 144 -10.09 -10.41 1.63
N LYS A 145 -10.13 -10.00 0.36
CA LYS A 145 -8.93 -9.89 -0.49
C LYS A 145 -7.99 -8.77 -0.03
N ALA A 146 -8.51 -7.63 0.46
CA ALA A 146 -7.70 -6.57 1.03
C ALA A 146 -6.93 -7.05 2.27
N GLY A 147 -7.61 -7.78 3.16
CA GLY A 147 -7.00 -8.42 4.32
C GLY A 147 -5.95 -9.45 3.93
N ALA A 148 -6.24 -10.32 2.96
CA ALA A 148 -5.30 -11.29 2.45
C ALA A 148 -4.06 -10.62 1.83
N PHE A 149 -4.25 -9.59 0.99
CA PHE A 149 -3.14 -8.82 0.41
C PHE A 149 -2.27 -8.16 1.49
N TYR A 150 -2.89 -7.57 2.51
CA TYR A 150 -2.17 -7.00 3.65
C TYR A 150 -1.28 -8.04 4.33
N GLN A 151 -1.82 -9.23 4.61
CA GLN A 151 -1.03 -10.30 5.25
C GLN A 151 0.10 -10.80 4.35
N THR A 152 -0.17 -11.01 3.06
CA THR A 152 0.84 -11.41 2.08
C THR A 152 1.97 -10.38 1.99
N ALA A 153 1.64 -9.09 1.85
CA ALA A 153 2.61 -8.02 1.79
C ALA A 153 3.41 -7.87 3.09
N ARG A 154 2.76 -7.99 4.25
CA ARG A 154 3.44 -7.95 5.54
C ARG A 154 4.44 -9.10 5.68
N LYS A 155 4.05 -10.33 5.32
CA LYS A 155 4.93 -11.50 5.32
C LYS A 155 6.14 -11.29 4.39
N TYR A 156 5.88 -10.85 3.16
CA TYR A 156 6.93 -10.53 2.19
C TYR A 156 7.91 -9.47 2.74
N LEU A 157 7.42 -8.40 3.37
CA LEU A 157 8.26 -7.36 3.95
C LEU A 157 9.12 -7.85 5.13
N ILE A 158 8.62 -8.80 5.92
CA ILE A 158 9.40 -9.47 6.98
C ILE A 158 10.50 -10.34 6.36
N GLU A 159 10.17 -11.14 5.35
CA GLU A 159 11.14 -12.00 4.64
C GLU A 159 12.25 -11.18 3.97
N LYS A 160 11.92 -9.98 3.48
CA LYS A 160 12.89 -9.03 2.93
C LYS A 160 13.70 -8.25 3.98
N GLY A 161 13.44 -8.47 5.27
CA GLY A 161 14.10 -7.75 6.37
C GLY A 161 13.74 -6.27 6.45
N ALA A 162 12.71 -5.84 5.72
CA ALA A 162 12.27 -4.45 5.68
C ALA A 162 11.56 -4.04 6.98
N ILE A 163 10.86 -4.99 7.62
CA ILE A 163 10.20 -4.82 8.92
C ILE A 163 10.45 -6.06 9.80
N ARG A 164 10.13 -5.93 11.09
CA ARG A 164 10.15 -7.02 12.07
C ARG A 164 8.72 -7.37 12.47
#